data_AF-A0AAD8I2J6-F1
#
_entry.id   AF-A0AAD8I2J6-F1
#
_cell.length_a   1.000
_cell.length_b   1.000
_cell.length_c   1.000
_cell.angle_alpha   90.00
_cell.angle_beta   90.00
_cell.angle_gamma   90.00
#
_symmetry.space_group_name_H-M   'P 1'
#
loop_
_entity.id
_entity.type
_entity.pdbx_description
1 polymer ?
#
loop_
_entity_poly.entity_id
_entity_poly.type
_entity_poly.pdbx_seq_one_letter_code
_entity_poly.pdbx_strand_id
1 'polypeptide(L)'
;MQNEFDSVAVGSVKMDVEQLVEYTPEDNKIEERPHRDLKMADVLKSPFYDRTTDINGKILTVDEARTWKWLNKIQDNPNQTVFEWRQIKCFKSDLQSLRLNEQILASVIDTWACICNALKDMRAPESPRRLFCTIETRVGTLSRRNQKSTNLMYMNFAKNLDLIFQTYGVKLNDVDMVVLITLD
;
A
#
# COMPACT_ATOMS: atom_id res chain seq x y z
N MET A 1 33.63 -68.45 -23.68
CA MET A 1 35.07 -68.30 -23.41
C MET A 1 35.70 -68.01 -24.76
N GLN A 2 35.90 -66.74 -25.10
CA GLN A 2 36.49 -66.35 -26.39
C GLN A 2 37.43 -65.17 -26.15
N ASN A 3 38.71 -65.44 -26.36
CA ASN A 3 39.79 -64.46 -26.52
C ASN A 3 40.44 -64.73 -27.89
N GLU A 4 41.24 -63.76 -28.32
CA GLU A 4 42.09 -63.67 -29.54
C GLU A 4 41.44 -62.86 -30.66
N PHE A 5 41.78 -61.56 -30.75
CA PHE A 5 42.99 -60.94 -31.33
C PHE A 5 42.99 -61.03 -32.86
N ASP A 6 42.73 -59.89 -33.50
CA ASP A 6 43.41 -59.52 -34.73
C ASP A 6 43.65 -58.00 -34.72
N SER A 7 44.92 -57.64 -34.88
CA SER A 7 45.43 -56.29 -35.06
C SER A 7 45.67 -56.02 -36.54
N VAL A 8 45.39 -54.82 -37.05
CA VAL A 8 46.29 -54.05 -37.94
C VAL A 8 45.95 -52.53 -37.85
N ALA A 9 46.91 -51.77 -37.31
CA ALA A 9 47.53 -50.51 -37.79
C ALA A 9 46.80 -49.65 -38.87
N VAL A 10 46.88 -48.32 -39.02
CA VAL A 10 47.73 -47.22 -38.54
C VAL A 10 46.88 -45.95 -38.68
N GLY A 11 46.95 -45.03 -37.72
CA GLY A 11 46.34 -43.71 -37.84
C GLY A 11 46.86 -42.78 -36.76
N SER A 12 48.14 -42.42 -36.85
CA SER A 12 48.82 -41.50 -35.95
C SER A 12 48.12 -40.13 -35.94
N VAL A 13 47.48 -39.79 -34.83
CA VAL A 13 47.26 -38.39 -34.44
C VAL A 13 48.06 -38.17 -33.17
N LYS A 14 49.17 -37.44 -33.31
CA LYS A 14 49.94 -36.92 -32.19
C LYS A 14 49.05 -35.92 -31.46
N MET A 15 48.85 -36.12 -30.16
CA MET A 15 48.42 -35.06 -29.26
C MET A 15 49.55 -34.85 -28.26
N ASP A 16 50.04 -33.62 -28.24
CA ASP A 16 51.19 -33.19 -27.48
C ASP A 16 50.95 -33.31 -25.98
N VAL A 17 51.95 -33.85 -25.29
CA VAL A 17 52.02 -33.99 -23.84
C VAL A 17 52.60 -32.71 -23.29
N GLU A 18 51.77 -31.74 -22.94
CA GLU A 18 52.19 -30.63 -22.07
C GLU A 18 51.12 -30.33 -21.00
N GLN A 19 51.59 -30.37 -19.75
CA GLN A 19 50.99 -29.86 -18.50
C GLN A 19 49.98 -30.75 -17.77
N LEU A 20 50.51 -31.75 -17.03
CA LEU A 20 49.88 -32.23 -15.79
C LEU A 20 50.06 -31.16 -14.71
N VAL A 21 49.04 -30.32 -14.53
CA VAL A 21 48.92 -29.44 -13.37
C VAL A 21 48.36 -30.26 -12.21
N GLU A 22 49.14 -30.37 -11.14
CA GLU A 22 48.82 -31.07 -9.90
C GLU A 22 47.60 -30.41 -9.23
N TYR A 23 46.51 -31.16 -9.07
CA TYR A 23 45.24 -30.63 -8.55
C TYR A 23 45.27 -30.63 -7.01
N THR A 24 45.47 -29.46 -6.40
CA THR A 24 45.25 -29.26 -4.96
C THR A 24 43.77 -28.99 -4.69
N PRO A 25 43.16 -29.60 -3.66
CA PRO A 25 41.70 -29.55 -3.44
C PRO A 25 41.20 -28.27 -2.75
N GLU A 26 41.86 -27.12 -2.93
CA GLU A 26 41.51 -25.87 -2.21
C GLU A 26 40.75 -24.81 -3.04
N ASP A 27 40.54 -25.01 -4.34
CA ASP A 27 39.99 -23.96 -5.22
C ASP A 27 38.49 -24.04 -5.52
N ASN A 28 37.71 -24.81 -4.76
CA ASN A 28 36.24 -24.77 -4.85
C ASN A 28 35.63 -23.92 -3.73
N LYS A 29 35.96 -22.63 -3.70
CA LYS A 29 35.04 -21.65 -3.11
C LYS A 29 33.97 -21.36 -4.15
N ILE A 30 32.83 -22.05 -4.00
CA ILE A 30 31.58 -21.64 -4.66
C ILE A 30 31.34 -20.20 -4.18
N GLU A 31 31.57 -19.21 -5.03
CA GLU A 31 31.09 -17.86 -4.79
C GLU A 31 29.56 -17.96 -4.68
N GLU A 32 29.05 -17.86 -3.46
CA GLU A 32 27.62 -17.71 -3.23
C GLU A 32 27.17 -16.48 -4.01
N ARG A 33 26.44 -16.71 -5.10
CA ARG A 33 25.80 -15.62 -5.85
C ARG A 33 25.03 -14.78 -4.82
N PRO A 34 25.20 -13.45 -4.80
CA PRO A 34 24.51 -12.61 -3.84
C PRO A 34 23.02 -12.92 -3.95
N HIS A 35 22.44 -13.40 -2.85
CA HIS A 35 21.02 -13.68 -2.75
C HIS A 35 20.30 -12.38 -3.13
N ARG A 36 19.71 -12.35 -4.33
CA ARG A 36 18.84 -11.24 -4.70
C ARG A 36 17.64 -11.37 -3.81
N ASP A 37 17.53 -10.48 -2.82
CA ASP A 37 16.30 -10.32 -2.08
C ASP A 37 15.17 -10.19 -3.09
N LEU A 38 14.26 -11.16 -3.06
CA LEU A 38 13.05 -11.16 -3.88
C LEU A 38 12.24 -9.95 -3.42
N LYS A 39 12.44 -8.81 -4.06
CA LYS A 39 11.58 -7.64 -3.87
C LYS A 39 10.17 -8.06 -4.27
N MET A 40 9.30 -8.21 -3.27
CA MET A 40 7.89 -8.46 -3.49
C MET A 40 7.35 -7.42 -4.47
N ALA A 41 6.59 -7.90 -5.46
CA ALA A 41 5.86 -7.01 -6.36
C ALA A 41 5.03 -6.03 -5.54
N ASP A 42 4.95 -4.77 -5.97
CA ASP A 42 4.26 -3.72 -5.20
C ASP A 42 2.78 -4.05 -4.91
N VAL A 43 2.16 -4.88 -5.74
CA VAL A 43 0.79 -5.40 -5.57
C VAL A 43 0.66 -6.33 -4.35
N LEU A 44 1.76 -6.94 -3.91
CA LEU A 44 1.80 -7.88 -2.77
C LEU A 44 2.23 -7.20 -1.46
N LYS A 45 2.68 -5.94 -1.51
CA LYS A 45 3.01 -5.20 -0.29
C LYS A 45 1.72 -4.73 0.37
N SER A 46 1.61 -4.94 1.67
CA SER A 46 0.52 -4.38 2.46
C SER A 46 0.44 -2.86 2.20
N PRO A 47 -0.76 -2.29 1.98
CA PRO A 47 -0.94 -0.85 1.79
C PRO A 47 -0.38 0.00 2.94
N PHE A 48 -0.08 -0.64 4.08
CA PHE A 48 0.38 -0.03 5.32
C PHE A 48 1.84 -0.38 5.67
N TYR A 49 2.57 -1.12 4.84
CA TYR A 49 3.91 -1.61 5.19
C TYR A 49 4.99 -0.54 4.98
N ASP A 50 4.97 0.19 3.86
CA ASP A 50 5.92 1.29 3.69
C ASP A 50 5.51 2.16 2.50
N ARG A 51 5.20 3.42 2.76
CA ARG A 51 5.51 4.54 1.86
C ARG A 51 5.60 5.83 2.66
N THR A 52 6.71 6.04 3.38
CA THR A 52 7.27 7.40 3.41
C THR A 52 7.50 7.81 1.96
N THR A 53 6.48 8.38 1.33
CA THR A 53 6.56 8.83 -0.06
C THR A 53 7.20 10.19 -0.01
N ASP A 54 8.42 10.30 -0.53
CA ASP A 54 8.96 11.62 -0.83
C ASP A 54 8.04 12.27 -1.87
N ILE A 55 7.28 13.27 -1.41
CA ILE A 55 6.31 14.00 -2.24
C ILE A 55 7.05 14.75 -3.35
N ASN A 56 8.31 15.15 -3.10
CA ASN A 56 9.12 15.90 -4.05
C ASN A 56 9.77 15.00 -5.12
N GLY A 57 9.95 13.71 -4.83
CA GLY A 57 10.52 12.73 -5.75
C GLY A 57 9.50 11.91 -6.54
N LYS A 58 8.19 12.09 -6.28
CA LYS A 58 7.15 11.25 -6.88
C LYS A 58 6.84 11.68 -8.31
N ILE A 59 7.26 10.86 -9.27
CA ILE A 59 6.80 10.98 -10.66
C ILE A 59 5.45 10.27 -10.76
N LEU A 60 4.41 11.02 -11.13
CA LEU A 60 3.09 10.45 -11.40
C LEU A 60 3.19 9.45 -12.57
N THR A 61 2.57 8.29 -12.40
CA THR A 61 2.35 7.36 -13.50
C THR A 61 1.45 8.00 -14.57
N VAL A 62 1.46 7.43 -15.78
CA VAL A 62 0.63 7.91 -16.89
C VAL A 62 -0.85 7.92 -16.51
N ASP A 63 -1.31 6.90 -15.79
CA ASP A 63 -2.71 6.79 -15.37
C ASP A 63 -3.06 7.74 -14.22
N GLU A 64 -2.16 7.96 -13.25
CA GLU A 64 -2.33 8.99 -12.21
C GLU A 64 -2.42 10.38 -12.85
N ALA A 65 -1.53 10.70 -13.79
CA ALA A 65 -1.53 11.98 -14.51
C ALA A 65 -2.79 12.16 -15.37
N ARG A 66 -3.28 11.10 -16.04
CA ARG A 66 -4.53 11.13 -16.80
C ARG A 66 -5.73 11.35 -15.88
N THR A 67 -5.78 10.65 -14.75
CA THR A 67 -6.84 10.78 -13.75
C THR A 67 -6.86 12.18 -13.16
N TRP A 68 -5.68 12.73 -12.83
CA TRP A 68 -5.56 14.10 -12.34
C TRP A 68 -6.04 15.14 -13.36
N LYS A 69 -5.69 14.97 -14.64
CA LYS A 69 -6.18 15.86 -15.72
C LYS A 69 -7.70 15.76 -15.90
N TRP A 70 -8.25 14.55 -15.90
CA TRP A 70 -9.70 14.35 -15.98
C TRP A 70 -10.42 14.99 -14.78
N LEU A 71 -9.92 14.77 -13.57
CA LEU A 71 -10.50 15.30 -12.34
C LEU A 71 -10.60 16.83 -12.38
N ASN A 72 -9.58 17.51 -12.92
CA ASN A 72 -9.50 18.97 -12.94
C ASN A 72 -10.05 19.62 -14.21
N LYS A 73 -10.66 18.85 -15.11
CA LYS A 73 -11.27 19.39 -16.33
C LYS A 73 -12.58 20.12 -16.01
N ILE A 74 -12.64 21.42 -16.32
CA ILE A 74 -13.74 22.35 -15.98
C ILE A 74 -15.07 21.99 -16.67
N GLN A 75 -15.03 21.41 -17.87
CA GLN A 75 -16.23 21.17 -18.70
C GLN A 75 -17.06 19.94 -18.33
N ASP A 76 -16.61 19.13 -17.38
CA ASP A 76 -17.27 17.88 -17.03
C ASP A 76 -18.15 18.09 -15.78
N ASN A 77 -19.29 17.41 -15.73
CA ASN A 77 -20.31 17.48 -14.67
C ASN A 77 -19.68 17.50 -13.24
N PRO A 78 -19.68 18.64 -12.52
CA PRO A 78 -19.05 18.75 -11.21
C PRO A 78 -19.74 17.89 -10.14
N ASN A 79 -21.04 17.63 -10.32
CA ASN A 79 -21.85 16.78 -9.43
C ASN A 79 -21.80 15.30 -9.82
N GLN A 80 -20.89 14.91 -10.73
CA GLN A 80 -20.64 13.51 -11.01
C GLN A 80 -20.16 12.82 -9.73
N THR A 81 -20.88 11.78 -9.31
CA THR A 81 -20.46 10.92 -8.20
C THR A 81 -19.25 10.12 -8.62
N VAL A 82 -18.14 10.27 -7.89
CA VAL A 82 -16.87 9.55 -8.15
C VAL A 82 -16.68 8.41 -7.16
N PHE A 83 -17.23 8.56 -5.96
CA PHE A 83 -17.25 7.52 -4.93
C PHE A 83 -18.60 7.50 -4.22
N GLU A 84 -19.11 6.30 -3.96
CA GLU A 84 -20.32 6.07 -3.18
C GLU A 84 -20.15 4.80 -2.35
N TRP A 85 -20.33 4.93 -1.03
CA TRP A 85 -20.39 3.80 -0.12
C TRP A 85 -21.33 4.12 1.04
N ARG A 86 -22.43 3.36 1.13
CA ARG A 86 -23.53 3.63 2.09
C ARG A 86 -24.04 5.08 1.95
N GLN A 87 -23.90 5.88 3.00
CA GLN A 87 -24.32 7.30 3.02
C GLN A 87 -23.20 8.26 2.60
N ILE A 88 -21.98 7.75 2.39
CA ILE A 88 -20.83 8.56 2.04
C ILE A 88 -20.77 8.67 0.53
N LYS A 89 -20.86 9.91 0.05
CA LYS A 89 -20.76 10.26 -1.36
C LYS A 89 -19.65 11.29 -1.54
N CYS A 90 -18.90 11.15 -2.61
CA CYS A 90 -17.88 12.10 -2.99
C CYS A 90 -18.08 12.46 -4.45
N PHE A 91 -18.29 13.75 -4.69
CA PHE A 91 -18.45 14.27 -6.03
C PHE A 91 -17.10 14.63 -6.63
N LYS A 92 -17.10 14.81 -7.95
CA LYS A 92 -15.93 15.29 -8.68
C LYS A 92 -15.46 16.63 -8.13
N SER A 93 -16.38 17.56 -7.87
CA SER A 93 -16.10 18.85 -7.24
C SER A 93 -15.42 18.71 -5.88
N ASP A 94 -15.77 17.67 -5.13
CA ASP A 94 -15.19 17.46 -3.81
C ASP A 94 -13.73 17.07 -3.92
N LEU A 95 -13.42 16.09 -4.78
CA LEU A 95 -12.04 15.67 -5.04
C LEU A 95 -11.16 16.77 -5.64
N GLN A 96 -11.74 17.78 -6.29
CA GLN A 96 -11.00 18.97 -6.75
C GLN A 96 -10.48 19.83 -5.58
N SER A 97 -10.91 19.59 -4.34
CA SER A 97 -10.31 20.21 -3.14
C SER A 97 -8.90 19.68 -2.84
N LEU A 98 -8.45 18.64 -3.53
CA LEU A 98 -7.06 18.15 -3.45
C LEU A 98 -6.08 19.03 -4.24
N ARG A 99 -6.57 20.04 -4.96
CA ARG A 99 -5.71 21.01 -5.65
C ARG A 99 -4.88 21.81 -4.64
N LEU A 100 -3.74 22.31 -5.13
CA LEU A 100 -2.87 23.18 -4.33
C LEU A 100 -3.64 24.42 -3.89
N ASN A 101 -3.43 24.81 -2.63
CA ASN A 101 -4.01 25.99 -1.98
C ASN A 101 -5.54 25.93 -1.78
N GLU A 102 -6.16 24.77 -1.92
CA GLU A 102 -7.58 24.57 -1.60
C GLU A 102 -7.72 23.94 -0.21
N GLN A 103 -8.84 24.25 0.47
CA GLN A 103 -9.19 23.57 1.72
C GLN A 103 -9.81 22.21 1.38
N ILE A 104 -9.24 21.13 1.91
CA ILE A 104 -9.76 19.78 1.69
C ILE A 104 -11.17 19.66 2.27
N LEU A 105 -12.11 19.18 1.46
CA LEU A 105 -13.50 19.01 1.87
C LEU A 105 -13.69 17.73 2.70
N ALA A 106 -14.67 17.78 3.61
CA ALA A 106 -14.97 16.68 4.53
C ALA A 106 -15.30 15.36 3.78
N SER A 107 -16.02 15.43 2.65
CA SER A 107 -16.36 14.25 1.86
C SER A 107 -15.14 13.54 1.29
N VAL A 108 -14.05 14.26 0.98
CA VAL A 108 -12.78 13.67 0.54
C VAL A 108 -12.12 12.91 1.69
N ILE A 109 -12.15 13.46 2.90
CA ILE A 109 -11.64 12.80 4.11
C ILE A 109 -12.44 11.55 4.43
N ASP A 110 -13.77 11.65 4.39
CA ASP A 110 -14.65 10.52 4.66
C ASP A 110 -14.44 9.39 3.65
N THR A 111 -14.25 9.75 2.38
CA THR A 111 -13.91 8.81 1.31
C THR A 111 -12.58 8.12 1.59
N TRP A 112 -11.55 8.89 1.95
CA TRP A 112 -10.24 8.34 2.29
C TRP A 112 -10.32 7.38 3.48
N ALA A 113 -11.02 7.76 4.55
CA ALA A 113 -11.23 6.92 5.72
C ALA A 113 -11.97 5.61 5.35
N CYS A 114 -12.99 5.69 4.50
CA CYS A 114 -13.70 4.52 3.99
C CYS A 114 -12.78 3.57 3.23
N ILE A 115 -11.97 4.10 2.32
CA ILE A 115 -11.01 3.32 1.55
C ILE A 115 -10.04 2.64 2.51
N CYS A 116 -9.43 3.37 3.44
CA CYS A 116 -8.51 2.79 4.43
C CYS A 116 -9.15 1.67 5.26
N ASN A 117 -10.41 1.85 5.69
CA ASN A 117 -11.15 0.82 6.42
C ASN A 117 -11.55 -0.39 5.55
N ALA A 118 -11.80 -0.21 4.26
CA ALA A 118 -12.09 -1.29 3.34
C ALA A 118 -10.85 -2.13 3.03
N LEU A 119 -9.67 -1.51 2.96
CA LEU A 119 -8.40 -2.18 2.70
C LEU A 119 -7.78 -2.81 3.97
N LYS A 120 -8.48 -2.76 5.12
CA LYS A 120 -7.96 -3.24 6.42
C LYS A 120 -7.51 -4.70 6.41
N ASP A 121 -8.15 -5.54 5.59
CA ASP A 121 -7.87 -6.98 5.52
C ASP A 121 -6.61 -7.29 4.70
N MET A 122 -6.08 -6.30 3.97
CA MET A 122 -4.82 -6.40 3.23
C MET A 122 -3.60 -5.94 4.06
N ARG A 123 -3.79 -5.73 5.37
CA ARG A 123 -2.68 -5.40 6.28
C ARG A 123 -1.75 -6.60 6.45
N ALA A 124 -0.48 -6.30 6.70
CA ALA A 124 0.46 -7.32 7.18
C ALA A 124 0.06 -7.78 8.59
N PRO A 125 0.23 -9.07 8.95
CA PRO A 125 -0.19 -9.63 10.24
C PRO A 125 0.34 -8.86 11.47
N GLU A 126 1.55 -8.32 11.36
CA GLU A 126 2.26 -7.56 12.38
C GLU A 126 1.85 -6.08 12.47
N SER A 127 1.13 -5.56 11.48
CA SER A 127 0.71 -4.15 11.45
C SER A 127 -0.52 -3.94 12.32
N PRO A 128 -0.58 -2.91 13.19
CA PRO A 128 -1.72 -2.71 14.07
C PRO A 128 -3.00 -2.44 13.28
N ARG A 129 -4.11 -2.99 13.78
CA ARG A 129 -5.45 -2.81 13.22
C ARG A 129 -5.97 -1.42 13.57
N ARG A 130 -5.95 -0.53 12.59
CA ARG A 130 -6.43 0.86 12.68
C ARG A 130 -7.86 0.96 12.20
N LEU A 131 -8.68 1.74 12.90
CA LEU A 131 -10.00 2.18 12.46
C LEU A 131 -9.96 3.68 12.18
N PHE A 132 -10.21 4.06 10.92
CA PHE A 132 -10.21 5.46 10.49
C PHE A 132 -11.62 6.05 10.60
N CYS A 133 -11.74 7.12 11.39
CA CYS A 133 -13.01 7.79 11.62
C CYS A 133 -13.32 8.83 10.54
N THR A 134 -14.58 8.93 10.15
CA THR A 134 -15.12 10.01 9.32
C THR A 134 -15.29 11.29 10.13
N ILE A 135 -15.46 12.43 9.45
CA ILE A 135 -15.77 13.74 10.05
C ILE A 135 -17.06 13.70 10.87
N GLU A 136 -17.99 12.79 10.57
CA GLU A 136 -19.22 12.56 11.36
C GLU A 136 -18.93 12.31 12.84
N THR A 137 -17.82 11.66 13.18
CA THR A 137 -17.39 11.45 14.58
C THR A 137 -17.23 12.74 15.39
N ARG A 138 -17.05 13.87 14.71
CA ARG A 138 -16.83 15.19 15.32
C ARG A 138 -18.09 16.05 15.42
N VAL A 139 -19.16 15.65 14.76
CA VAL A 139 -20.36 16.48 14.69
C VAL A 139 -20.90 16.67 16.11
N GLY A 140 -20.92 17.92 16.56
CA GLY A 140 -21.38 18.28 17.90
C GLY A 140 -20.38 18.04 19.04
N THR A 141 -19.13 17.65 18.75
CA THR A 141 -18.06 17.41 19.75
C THR A 141 -17.03 18.53 19.78
N LEU A 142 -16.79 19.20 18.65
CA LEU A 142 -15.87 20.34 18.51
C LEU A 142 -16.65 21.64 18.30
N SER A 143 -17.28 22.18 19.37
CA SER A 143 -17.95 23.48 19.29
C SER A 143 -17.08 24.57 19.93
N ARG A 144 -16.36 25.34 19.10
CA ARG A 144 -15.55 26.48 19.57
C ARG A 144 -16.39 27.66 20.07
N ARG A 145 -17.67 27.74 19.65
CA ARG A 145 -18.59 28.87 19.91
C ARG A 145 -19.63 28.63 21.00
N ASN A 146 -19.90 27.37 21.35
CA ASN A 146 -20.89 27.02 22.37
C ASN A 146 -20.16 26.32 23.50
N GLN A 147 -20.20 26.92 24.69
CA GLN A 147 -19.70 26.36 25.95
C GLN A 147 -20.62 25.19 26.38
N LYS A 148 -20.68 24.13 25.56
CA LYS A 148 -21.31 22.88 25.95
C LYS A 148 -20.49 22.27 27.08
N SER A 149 -21.14 21.63 28.04
CA SER A 149 -20.43 20.91 29.09
C SER A 149 -19.55 19.83 28.45
N THR A 150 -18.35 19.63 28.98
CA THR A 150 -17.42 18.58 28.53
C THR A 150 -18.08 17.21 28.47
N ASN A 151 -19.00 16.94 29.41
CA ASN A 151 -19.78 15.70 29.44
C ASN A 151 -20.67 15.55 28.19
N LEU A 152 -21.39 16.60 27.77
CA LEU A 152 -22.23 16.52 26.57
C LEU A 152 -21.39 16.30 25.29
N MET A 153 -20.22 16.93 25.19
CA MET A 153 -19.30 16.73 24.06
C MET A 153 -18.76 15.30 24.02
N TYR A 154 -18.39 14.74 25.19
CA TYR A 154 -17.98 13.35 25.32
C TYR A 154 -19.10 12.38 24.92
N MET A 155 -20.34 12.60 25.40
CA MET A 155 -21.48 11.75 25.07
C MET A 155 -21.80 11.75 23.58
N ASN A 156 -21.69 12.90 22.91
CA ASN A 156 -21.84 12.98 21.45
C ASN A 156 -20.72 12.22 20.74
N PHE A 157 -19.48 12.37 21.20
CA PHE A 157 -18.35 11.67 20.63
C PHE A 157 -18.49 10.15 20.75
N ALA A 158 -18.83 9.66 21.94
CA ALA A 158 -19.02 8.23 22.19
C ALA A 158 -20.13 7.66 21.29
N LYS A 159 -21.28 8.34 21.19
CA LYS A 159 -22.38 7.93 20.30
C LYS A 159 -21.95 7.88 18.83
N ASN A 160 -21.23 8.89 18.36
CA ASN A 160 -20.78 8.91 16.97
C ASN A 160 -19.73 7.82 16.71
N LEU A 161 -18.87 7.52 17.69
CA LEU A 161 -17.88 6.45 17.59
C LEU A 161 -18.57 5.06 17.54
N ASP A 162 -19.60 4.84 18.35
CA ASP A 162 -20.41 3.62 18.32
C ASP A 162 -21.05 3.39 16.94
N LEU A 163 -21.50 4.47 16.29
CA LEU A 163 -22.05 4.39 14.93
C LEU A 163 -20.99 3.93 13.91
N ILE A 164 -19.73 4.37 14.06
CA ILE A 164 -18.62 3.89 13.21
C ILE A 164 -18.36 2.41 13.44
N PHE A 165 -18.29 1.97 14.70
CA PHE A 165 -18.10 0.56 15.03
C PHE A 165 -19.19 -0.33 14.42
N GLN A 166 -20.45 0.08 14.55
CA GLN A 166 -21.59 -0.61 13.92
C GLN A 166 -21.49 -0.59 12.40
N THR A 167 -21.08 0.54 11.82
CA THR A 167 -20.95 0.71 10.37
C THR A 167 -19.96 -0.29 9.78
N TYR A 168 -18.79 -0.46 10.39
CA TYR A 168 -17.75 -1.35 9.89
C TYR A 168 -17.81 -2.78 10.45
N GLY A 169 -18.76 -3.07 11.34
CA GLY A 169 -18.88 -4.36 12.02
C GLY A 169 -17.65 -4.70 12.86
N VAL A 170 -17.10 -3.71 13.55
CA VAL A 170 -15.86 -3.82 14.33
C VAL A 170 -16.16 -3.56 15.80
N LYS A 171 -15.57 -4.33 16.72
CA LYS A 171 -15.63 -4.04 18.16
C LYS A 171 -14.40 -3.26 18.60
N LEU A 172 -14.50 -2.55 19.72
CA LEU A 172 -13.37 -1.81 20.28
C LEU A 172 -12.16 -2.73 20.58
N ASN A 173 -12.41 -3.94 21.07
CA ASN A 173 -11.36 -4.93 21.36
C ASN A 173 -10.70 -5.50 20.09
N ASP A 174 -11.27 -5.26 18.93
CA ASP A 174 -10.75 -5.74 17.65
C ASP A 174 -9.79 -4.74 17.00
N VAL A 175 -9.63 -3.54 17.57
CA VAL A 175 -8.81 -2.46 17.03
C VAL A 175 -7.69 -2.11 18.00
N ASP A 176 -6.49 -1.97 17.46
CA ASP A 176 -5.32 -1.52 18.21
C ASP A 176 -5.30 0.01 18.32
N MET A 177 -5.92 0.70 17.36
CA MET A 177 -5.88 2.16 17.27
C MET A 177 -7.10 2.74 16.55
N VAL A 178 -7.59 3.87 17.06
CA VAL A 178 -8.61 4.71 16.42
C VAL A 178 -7.94 5.97 15.89
N VAL A 179 -8.16 6.29 14.62
CA VAL A 179 -7.54 7.42 13.93
C VAL A 179 -8.60 8.48 13.62
N LEU A 180 -8.41 9.68 14.18
CA LEU A 180 -9.26 10.85 13.95
C LEU A 180 -8.50 11.91 13.15
N ILE A 181 -9.08 12.39 12.04
CA ILE A 181 -8.42 13.37 11.15
C ILE A 181 -9.00 14.76 11.35
N THR A 182 -8.18 15.72 11.78
CA THR A 182 -8.58 17.13 11.98
C THR A 182 -8.26 17.96 10.73
N LEU A 183 -9.18 18.86 10.39
CA LEU A 183 -8.92 19.98 9.50
C LEU A 183 -8.90 21.21 10.39
N ASP A 184 -7.74 21.84 10.52
CA ASP A 184 -7.53 23.03 11.36
C ASP A 184 -7.63 24.31 10.53
#